data_AF-A0A7S4BQX6-F1
#
_entry.id   AF-A0A7S4BQX6-F1
#
_cell.length_a   1.000
_cell.length_b   1.000
_cell.length_c   1.000
_cell.angle_alpha   90.00
_cell.angle_beta   90.00
_cell.angle_gamma   90.00
#
_symmetry.space_group_name_H-M   'P 1'
#
loop_
_entity.id
_entity.type
_entity.pdbx_description
1 polymer ?
#
loop_
_entity_poly.entity_id
_entity_poly.type
_entity_poly.pdbx_seq_one_letter_code
_entity_poly.pdbx_strand_id
1 'polypeptide(L)'
;MCTASSTQNQPLSRLTTFQYKAGEDLGLDMHTDACDVTLNVCLGKEFVGAGLTLCGLRGAPAGSERRFVYRHAHVRGKALMHLGHHRHGADDIVSGERYNLIMWNKNSTYRLTREFMGKYMQPPSTDRETPDLVCLSYTHDDDYETYKKFPEGKRPRRDQGG
;
A
#
# COMPACT_ATOMS: atom_id res chain seq x y z
N MET A 1 -10.05 -18.46 32.55
CA MET A 1 -9.74 -19.27 31.35
C MET A 1 -10.12 -18.45 30.14
N CYS A 2 -9.14 -17.96 29.38
CA CYS A 2 -9.41 -17.31 28.09
C CYS A 2 -9.05 -18.29 26.98
N THR A 3 -10.05 -18.81 26.29
CA THR A 3 -9.89 -19.50 25.01
C THR A 3 -10.03 -18.46 23.90
N ALA A 4 -8.92 -18.08 23.27
CA ALA A 4 -8.95 -17.40 21.98
C ALA A 4 -8.90 -18.49 20.89
N SER A 5 -10.06 -18.80 20.33
CA SER A 5 -10.21 -19.68 19.18
C SER A 5 -9.90 -18.90 17.89
N SER A 6 -9.41 -19.61 16.88
CA SER A 6 -9.16 -19.18 15.49
C SER A 6 -7.78 -18.61 15.18
N THR A 7 -6.75 -19.46 15.25
CA THR A 7 -5.60 -19.34 14.36
C THR A 7 -5.97 -19.97 13.01
N GLN A 8 -6.64 -19.23 12.13
CA GLN A 8 -6.58 -19.59 10.72
C GLN A 8 -5.12 -19.48 10.29
N ASN A 9 -4.56 -20.63 9.92
CA ASN A 9 -3.15 -20.85 9.59
C ASN A 9 -2.78 -20.16 8.26
N GLN A 10 -2.84 -18.82 8.22
CA GLN A 10 -2.36 -18.06 7.08
C GLN A 10 -0.82 -18.12 7.06
N PRO A 11 -0.22 -18.30 5.87
CA PRO A 11 1.23 -18.35 5.76
C PRO A 11 1.84 -17.02 6.24
N LEU A 12 2.94 -17.11 6.99
CA LEU A 12 3.69 -15.95 7.46
C LEU A 12 4.26 -15.13 6.30
N SER A 13 4.58 -15.79 5.19
CA SER A 13 5.09 -15.14 4.00
C SER A 13 4.27 -15.52 2.77
N ARG A 14 3.90 -14.52 1.97
CA ARG A 14 3.31 -14.72 0.65
C ARG A 14 4.22 -14.11 -0.40
N LEU A 15 4.54 -14.87 -1.44
CA LEU A 15 5.40 -14.46 -2.55
C LEU A 15 4.59 -14.47 -3.84
N THR A 16 4.70 -13.43 -4.66
CA THR A 16 4.03 -13.37 -5.97
C THR A 16 4.86 -12.52 -6.93
N THR A 17 4.89 -12.91 -8.20
CA THR A 17 5.47 -12.08 -9.28
C THR A 17 4.35 -11.30 -9.95
N PHE A 18 4.57 -10.01 -10.14
CA PHE A 18 3.68 -9.11 -10.86
C PHE A 18 4.33 -8.65 -12.15
N GLN A 19 3.52 -8.56 -13.20
CA GLN A 19 3.88 -8.02 -14.51
C GLN A 19 3.18 -6.67 -14.66
N TYR A 20 3.94 -5.66 -15.10
CA TYR A 20 3.47 -4.33 -15.46
C TYR A 20 3.80 -4.10 -16.93
N LYS A 21 2.84 -3.66 -17.74
CA LYS A 21 3.04 -3.45 -19.18
C LYS A 21 2.22 -2.27 -19.69
N ALA A 22 2.81 -1.49 -20.58
CA ALA A 22 2.18 -0.28 -21.10
C ALA A 22 0.92 -0.58 -21.92
N GLY A 23 -0.12 0.22 -21.70
CA GLY A 23 -1.44 0.04 -22.31
C GLY A 23 -2.33 -0.99 -21.61
N GLU A 24 -1.88 -1.57 -20.49
CA GLU A 24 -2.68 -2.44 -19.63
C GLU A 24 -2.97 -1.71 -18.29
N ASP A 25 -4.11 -2.02 -17.65
CA ASP A 25 -4.56 -1.34 -16.41
C ASP A 25 -3.84 -1.93 -15.18
N LEU A 26 -2.64 -1.42 -14.87
CA LEU A 26 -1.72 -2.02 -13.89
C LEU A 26 -1.14 -1.02 -12.87
N GLY A 27 -1.52 0.25 -12.94
CA GLY A 27 -1.36 1.15 -11.80
C GLY A 27 -2.11 0.62 -10.59
N LEU A 28 -1.60 0.88 -9.39
CA LEU A 28 -2.24 0.46 -8.16
C LEU A 28 -2.45 1.69 -7.27
N ASP A 29 -3.73 1.98 -7.02
CA ASP A 29 -4.16 3.09 -6.17
C ASP A 29 -3.50 3.04 -4.79
N MET A 30 -3.48 4.18 -4.10
CA MET A 30 -2.90 4.28 -2.76
C MET A 30 -3.57 3.28 -1.80
N HIS A 31 -2.76 2.48 -1.11
CA HIS A 31 -3.19 1.44 -0.17
C HIS A 31 -2.10 1.14 0.88
N THR A 32 -2.40 0.22 1.80
CA THR A 32 -1.40 -0.39 2.70
C THR A 32 -1.43 -1.90 2.51
N ASP A 33 -0.30 -2.57 2.70
CA ASP A 33 -0.23 -4.02 2.67
C ASP A 33 -0.73 -4.63 3.98
N ALA A 34 -1.40 -5.78 3.89
CA ALA A 34 -1.82 -6.56 5.05
C ALA A 34 -0.67 -7.43 5.62
N CYS A 35 0.49 -6.84 5.87
CA CYS A 35 1.68 -7.51 6.40
C CYS A 35 2.53 -6.57 7.28
N ASP A 36 3.59 -7.09 7.88
CA ASP A 36 4.49 -6.27 8.72
C ASP A 36 5.58 -5.62 7.86
N VAL A 37 6.16 -6.39 6.93
CA VAL A 37 7.20 -5.92 6.01
C VAL A 37 6.94 -6.45 4.60
N THR A 38 7.12 -5.57 3.62
CA THR A 38 7.07 -5.88 2.19
C THR A 38 8.48 -5.79 1.60
N LEU A 39 8.88 -6.81 0.86
CA LEU A 39 10.06 -6.78 0.00
C LEU A 39 9.58 -6.75 -1.45
N ASN A 40 9.95 -5.71 -2.19
CA ASN A 40 9.60 -5.52 -3.59
C ASN A 40 10.87 -5.44 -4.44
N VAL A 41 11.13 -6.48 -5.25
CA VAL A 41 12.33 -6.61 -6.07
C VAL A 41 11.98 -6.38 -7.53
N CYS A 42 12.65 -5.43 -8.18
CA CYS A 42 12.51 -5.21 -9.62
C CYS A 42 13.35 -6.24 -10.38
N LEU A 43 12.70 -7.24 -10.98
CA LEU A 43 13.36 -8.30 -11.77
C LEU A 43 13.85 -7.79 -13.13
N GLY A 44 13.30 -6.69 -13.63
CA GLY A 44 13.76 -6.00 -14.85
C GLY A 44 12.79 -6.16 -16.02
N LYS A 45 13.37 -6.39 -17.22
CA LYS A 45 12.90 -5.99 -18.56
C LYS A 45 13.25 -4.53 -18.88
N GLU A 46 12.80 -4.03 -20.02
CA GLU A 46 13.01 -2.64 -20.48
C GLU A 46 11.70 -1.86 -20.28
N PHE A 47 11.74 -0.78 -19.50
CA PHE A 47 10.57 0.03 -19.17
C PHE A 47 10.92 1.48 -18.84
N VAL A 48 9.91 2.35 -18.88
CA VAL A 48 9.96 3.73 -18.40
C VAL A 48 8.79 3.99 -17.44
N GLY A 49 9.05 4.72 -16.35
CA GLY A 49 8.02 5.10 -15.38
C GLY A 49 7.76 4.05 -14.29
N ALA A 50 6.49 3.91 -13.90
CA ALA A 50 6.02 3.01 -12.85
C ALA A 50 6.67 3.20 -11.46
N GLY A 51 6.81 4.45 -11.00
CA GLY A 51 7.33 4.73 -9.66
C GLY A 51 6.46 4.12 -8.56
N LEU A 52 7.07 3.73 -7.43
CA LEU A 52 6.35 3.39 -6.21
C LEU A 52 6.38 4.60 -5.27
N THR A 53 5.23 5.23 -5.08
CA THR A 53 5.10 6.36 -4.17
C THR A 53 4.83 5.84 -2.77
N LEU A 54 5.66 6.23 -1.80
CA LEU A 54 5.48 6.01 -0.37
C LEU A 54 5.02 7.31 0.29
N CYS A 55 3.97 7.18 1.10
CA CYS A 55 3.41 8.20 1.96
C CYS A 55 3.60 7.78 3.44
N GLY A 56 2.94 8.48 4.35
CA GLY A 56 3.04 8.23 5.77
C GLY A 56 2.57 6.84 6.21
N LEU A 57 2.81 6.55 7.48
CA LEU A 57 2.42 5.29 8.11
C LEU A 57 0.97 5.35 8.56
N ARG A 58 0.21 4.29 8.28
CA ARG A 58 -1.11 4.11 8.88
C ARG A 58 -0.99 3.97 10.40
N GLY A 59 -1.78 4.77 11.13
CA GLY A 59 -1.74 4.83 12.60
C GLY A 59 -0.61 5.70 13.17
N ALA A 60 0.11 6.43 12.32
CA ALA A 60 1.02 7.49 12.76
C ALA A 60 0.25 8.69 13.37
N PRO A 61 0.94 9.66 14.00
CA PRO A 61 0.28 10.86 14.50
C PRO A 61 -0.62 11.50 13.45
N ALA A 62 -1.69 12.10 13.94
CA ALA A 62 -2.71 12.79 13.15
C ALA A 62 -2.16 13.54 11.93
N GLY A 63 -2.84 13.39 10.79
CA GLY A 63 -2.50 14.09 9.54
C GLY A 63 -1.31 13.53 8.77
N SER A 64 -0.44 12.73 9.40
CA SER A 64 0.82 12.29 8.77
C SER A 64 0.67 11.16 7.74
N GLU A 65 -0.37 10.32 7.81
CA GLU A 65 -0.54 9.15 6.91
C GLU A 65 -0.60 9.57 5.43
N ARG A 66 -1.28 10.69 5.13
CA ARG A 66 -1.50 11.18 3.76
C ARG A 66 -0.49 12.24 3.34
N ARG A 67 0.70 12.23 3.94
CA ARG A 67 1.84 13.08 3.56
C ARG A 67 2.81 12.29 2.69
N PHE A 68 3.30 12.91 1.62
CA PHE A 68 4.31 12.34 0.75
C PHE A 68 5.63 12.17 1.52
N VAL A 69 6.27 11.01 1.34
CA VAL A 69 7.56 10.72 1.97
C VAL A 69 8.64 10.54 0.91
N TYR A 70 8.39 9.65 -0.05
CA TYR A 70 9.41 9.26 -1.04
C TYR A 70 8.77 8.64 -2.27
N ARG A 71 9.40 8.78 -3.44
CA ARG A 71 9.03 8.03 -4.65
C ARG A 71 10.22 7.19 -5.09
N HIS A 72 10.04 5.87 -5.07
CA HIS A 72 11.06 4.93 -5.51
C HIS A 72 10.99 4.74 -7.03
N ALA A 73 12.09 5.06 -7.71
CA ALA A 73 12.30 4.67 -9.10
C ALA A 73 12.84 3.23 -9.15
N HIS A 74 12.08 2.33 -9.76
CA HIS A 74 12.50 0.94 -9.89
C HIS A 74 13.72 0.82 -10.81
N VAL A 75 14.70 0.03 -10.37
CA VAL A 75 15.90 -0.29 -11.14
C VAL A 75 16.09 -1.80 -11.13
N ARG A 76 16.34 -2.39 -12.30
CA ARG A 76 16.58 -3.82 -12.45
C ARG A 76 17.62 -4.33 -11.44
N GLY A 77 17.28 -5.41 -10.74
CA GLY A 77 18.13 -6.04 -9.72
C GLY A 77 18.11 -5.35 -8.36
N LYS A 78 17.42 -4.22 -8.19
CA LYS A 78 17.28 -3.56 -6.89
C LYS A 78 15.99 -3.97 -6.19
N ALA A 79 16.05 -3.95 -4.86
CA ALA A 79 14.92 -4.20 -3.99
C ALA A 79 14.62 -2.96 -3.14
N LEU A 80 13.34 -2.76 -2.87
CA LEU A 80 12.83 -1.86 -1.85
C LEU A 80 12.21 -2.71 -0.73
N MET A 81 12.61 -2.44 0.50
CA MET A 81 11.95 -2.98 1.68
C MET A 81 11.23 -1.85 2.40
N HIS A 82 9.96 -2.06 2.74
CA HIS A 82 9.18 -1.08 3.50
C HIS A 82 8.23 -1.76 4.48
N LEU A 83 7.76 -1.01 5.47
CA LEU A 83 6.69 -1.46 6.36
C LEU A 83 5.42 -1.66 5.54
N GLY A 84 4.66 -2.73 5.80
CA GLY A 84 3.39 -2.95 5.11
C GLY A 84 2.38 -1.82 5.38
N HIS A 85 2.56 -1.13 6.50
CA HIS A 85 1.74 0.01 6.92
C HIS A 85 2.15 1.34 6.28
N HIS A 86 3.22 1.40 5.50
CA HIS A 86 3.43 2.56 4.65
C HIS A 86 2.31 2.61 3.63
N ARG A 87 1.61 3.74 3.61
CA ARG A 87 0.67 4.02 2.54
C ARG A 87 1.45 4.18 1.25
N HIS A 88 1.06 3.49 0.19
CA HIS A 88 1.80 3.52 -1.06
C HIS A 88 0.93 3.21 -2.27
N GLY A 89 1.38 3.65 -3.44
CA GLY A 89 0.72 3.43 -4.72
C GLY A 89 1.74 3.24 -5.83
N ALA A 90 1.39 2.45 -6.84
CA ALA A 90 2.20 2.24 -8.03
C ALA A 90 1.68 3.14 -9.15
N ASP A 91 2.54 4.03 -9.64
CA ASP A 91 2.25 4.84 -10.83
C ASP A 91 2.14 3.92 -12.07
N ASP A 92 1.44 4.38 -13.10
CA ASP A 92 1.37 3.65 -14.37
C ASP A 92 2.74 3.53 -15.03
N ILE A 93 2.94 2.41 -15.74
CA ILE A 93 4.08 2.22 -16.61
C ILE A 93 3.88 3.03 -17.89
N VAL A 94 4.88 3.84 -18.25
CA VAL A 94 4.79 4.75 -19.41
C VAL A 94 5.07 3.98 -20.70
N SER A 95 6.07 3.11 -20.70
CA SER A 95 6.40 2.26 -21.84
C SER A 95 7.08 0.96 -21.41
N GLY A 96 7.04 -0.04 -22.29
CA GLY A 96 7.71 -1.32 -22.09
C GLY A 96 7.01 -2.23 -21.09
N GLU A 97 7.80 -3.05 -20.41
CA GLU A 97 7.34 -4.09 -19.49
C GLU A 97 8.28 -4.17 -18.29
N ARG A 98 7.73 -4.47 -17.11
CA ARG A 98 8.49 -4.68 -15.88
C ARG A 98 7.92 -5.85 -15.08
N TYR A 99 8.80 -6.69 -14.56
CA TYR A 99 8.43 -7.69 -13.57
C TYR A 99 8.95 -7.35 -12.18
N ASN A 100 8.10 -7.51 -11.18
CA ASN A 100 8.49 -7.38 -9.78
C ASN A 100 8.17 -8.66 -9.01
N LEU A 101 9.09 -9.08 -8.15
CA LEU A 101 8.83 -10.07 -7.12
C LEU A 101 8.41 -9.33 -5.85
N ILE A 102 7.21 -9.60 -5.34
CA ILE A 102 6.71 -9.02 -4.10
C ILE A 102 6.56 -10.12 -3.06
N MET A 103 7.17 -9.91 -1.91
CA MET A 103 7.07 -10.77 -0.73
C MET A 103 6.49 -9.99 0.44
N TRP A 104 5.32 -10.41 0.90
CA TRP A 104 4.69 -9.89 2.11
C TRP A 104 4.99 -10.81 3.28
N ASN A 105 5.52 -10.25 4.37
CA ASN A 105 5.96 -11.01 5.54
C ASN A 105 5.25 -10.55 6.81
N LYS A 106 4.82 -11.51 7.63
CA LYS A 106 4.24 -11.35 8.95
C LYS A 106 5.13 -12.02 10.00
N ASN A 107 5.28 -11.38 11.14
CA ASN A 107 5.96 -11.91 12.31
C ASN A 107 4.92 -12.24 13.38
N SER A 108 4.66 -13.53 13.58
CA SER A 108 3.66 -14.01 14.56
C SER A 108 3.99 -13.56 15.98
N THR A 109 5.26 -13.59 16.38
CA THR A 109 5.69 -13.17 17.72
C THR A 109 5.48 -11.68 17.93
N TYR A 110 5.86 -10.84 16.96
CA TYR A 110 5.64 -9.39 17.03
C TYR A 110 4.15 -9.04 17.11
N ARG A 111 3.31 -9.75 16.34
CA ARG A 111 1.86 -9.54 16.34
C ARG A 111 1.16 -9.84 17.66
N LEU A 112 1.80 -10.59 18.56
CA LEU A 112 1.31 -10.83 19.92
C LEU A 112 1.71 -9.74 20.92
N THR A 113 2.56 -8.79 20.52
CA THR A 113 3.06 -7.75 21.42
C THR A 113 2.05 -6.63 21.66
N ARG A 114 2.15 -5.96 22.81
CA ARG A 114 1.40 -4.73 23.08
C ARG A 114 1.77 -3.60 22.12
N GLU A 115 3.00 -3.58 21.63
CA GLU A 115 3.45 -2.60 20.64
C GLU A 115 2.67 -2.75 19.33
N PHE A 116 2.53 -3.98 18.83
CA PHE A 116 1.73 -4.25 17.64
C PHE A 116 0.27 -3.81 17.86
N MET A 117 -0.35 -4.24 18.95
CA MET A 117 -1.74 -3.86 19.25
C MET A 117 -1.91 -2.33 19.37
N GLY A 118 -0.98 -1.67 20.07
CA GLY A 118 -1.01 -0.23 20.31
C GLY A 118 -0.72 0.63 19.08
N LYS A 119 0.00 0.12 18.07
CA LYS A 119 0.26 0.83 16.81
C LYS A 119 -0.78 0.52 15.73
N TYR A 120 -1.25 -0.72 15.65
CA TYR A 120 -1.96 -1.21 14.47
C TYR A 120 -3.44 -1.49 14.66
N MET A 121 -3.93 -1.47 15.90
CA MET A 121 -5.37 -1.55 16.21
C MET A 121 -5.97 -0.17 16.54
N GLN A 122 -5.21 0.91 16.35
CA GLN A 122 -5.73 2.25 16.57
C GLN A 122 -6.77 2.59 15.49
N PRO A 123 -7.86 3.30 15.86
CA PRO A 123 -8.76 3.84 14.86
C PRO A 123 -8.00 4.80 13.93
N PRO A 124 -8.44 4.97 12.69
CA PRO A 124 -7.91 6.00 11.80
C PRO A 124 -7.93 7.36 12.51
N SER A 125 -6.89 8.17 12.30
CA SER A 125 -6.88 9.52 12.85
C SER A 125 -8.07 10.31 12.31
N THR A 126 -8.81 10.98 13.18
CA THR A 126 -9.94 11.85 12.81
C THR A 126 -9.49 13.22 12.29
N ASP A 127 -8.20 13.52 12.35
CA ASP A 127 -7.66 14.83 12.00
C ASP A 127 -7.67 15.06 10.48
N ARG A 128 -8.23 16.21 10.11
CA ARG A 128 -8.52 16.64 8.74
C ARG A 128 -7.45 17.58 8.21
N GLU A 129 -6.18 17.26 8.44
CA GLU A 129 -5.12 17.98 7.74
C GLU A 129 -5.26 17.76 6.22
N THR A 130 -4.95 18.80 5.45
CA THR A 130 -5.02 18.72 3.99
C THR A 130 -4.00 17.70 3.48
N PRO A 131 -4.44 16.62 2.81
CA PRO A 131 -3.56 15.56 2.35
C PRO A 131 -2.73 16.02 1.15
N ASP A 132 -1.56 15.42 0.95
CA ASP A 132 -0.86 15.56 -0.32
C ASP A 132 -1.63 14.79 -1.40
N LEU A 133 -1.94 15.46 -2.51
CA LEU A 133 -2.84 14.91 -3.56
C LEU A 133 -2.36 13.59 -4.18
N VAL A 134 -1.05 13.32 -4.08
CA VAL A 134 -0.44 12.07 -4.55
C VAL A 134 -0.75 10.89 -3.62
N CYS A 135 -1.02 11.15 -2.34
CA CYS A 135 -1.30 10.16 -1.30
C CYS A 135 -2.79 9.81 -1.17
N LEU A 136 -3.65 10.47 -1.94
CA LEU A 136 -5.09 10.20 -1.96
C LEU A 136 -5.40 8.88 -2.66
N SER A 137 -6.36 8.15 -2.11
CA SER A 137 -6.87 6.88 -2.62
C SER A 137 -8.34 7.00 -2.97
N TYR A 138 -8.73 6.76 -4.21
CA TYR A 138 -10.15 6.78 -4.59
C TYR A 138 -10.88 5.52 -4.12
N THR A 139 -10.15 4.48 -3.72
CA THR A 139 -10.70 3.24 -3.17
C THR A 139 -10.70 3.18 -1.64
N HIS A 140 -9.82 3.93 -0.96
CA HIS A 140 -9.64 3.83 0.49
C HIS A 140 -9.93 5.12 1.28
N ASP A 141 -10.06 6.28 0.62
CA ASP A 141 -10.42 7.53 1.29
C ASP A 141 -11.88 7.93 1.02
N ASP A 142 -12.67 8.04 2.09
CA ASP A 142 -14.07 8.46 2.00
C ASP A 142 -14.23 9.94 1.61
N ASP A 143 -13.21 10.76 1.89
CA ASP A 143 -13.16 12.20 1.59
C ASP A 143 -12.47 12.53 0.26
N TYR A 144 -12.15 11.52 -0.59
CA TYR A 144 -11.42 11.70 -1.85
C TYR A 144 -11.99 12.81 -2.74
N GLU A 145 -13.31 12.85 -2.90
CA GLU A 145 -14.03 13.82 -3.76
C GLU A 145 -13.88 15.27 -3.30
N THR A 146 -13.51 15.49 -2.03
CA THR A 146 -13.22 16.82 -1.49
C THR A 146 -11.99 17.44 -2.17
N TYR A 147 -11.08 16.59 -2.68
CA TYR A 147 -9.77 17.02 -3.17
C TYR A 147 -9.53 16.69 -4.65
N LYS A 148 -10.11 15.58 -5.17
CA LYS A 148 -9.89 15.12 -6.54
C LYS A 148 -11.18 14.58 -7.16
N LYS A 149 -11.32 14.78 -8.48
CA LYS A 149 -12.36 14.11 -9.26
C LYS A 149 -12.01 12.62 -9.41
N PHE A 150 -13.02 11.74 -9.32
CA PHE A 150 -12.84 10.31 -9.57
C PHE A 150 -12.34 10.03 -10.99
N PRO A 151 -11.43 9.04 -11.17
CA PRO A 151 -11.09 8.52 -12.48
C PRO A 151 -12.33 7.97 -13.21
N GLU A 152 -12.30 7.97 -14.54
CA GLU A 152 -13.41 7.47 -15.35
C GLU A 152 -13.76 6.02 -14.99
N GLY A 153 -15.05 5.73 -14.86
CA GLY A 153 -15.54 4.40 -14.47
C GLY A 153 -15.38 4.03 -12.99
N LYS A 154 -14.68 4.83 -12.17
CA LYS A 154 -14.57 4.62 -10.72
C LYS A 154 -15.65 5.42 -9.97
N ARG A 155 -16.08 4.92 -8.82
CA ARG A 155 -17.12 5.53 -7.96
C ARG A 155 -16.68 5.56 -6.49
N PRO A 156 -17.28 6.41 -5.64
CA PRO A 156 -17.00 6.43 -4.22
C PRO A 156 -17.14 5.06 -3.58
N ARG A 157 -16.25 4.72 -2.63
CA ARG A 157 -16.29 3.44 -1.90
C ARG A 157 -17.65 3.18 -1.26
N ARG A 158 -18.29 4.20 -0.68
CA ARG A 158 -19.64 4.14 -0.11
C ARG A 158 -20.72 3.67 -1.09
N ASP A 159 -20.49 3.83 -2.40
CA ASP A 159 -21.42 3.45 -3.46
C ASP A 159 -21.08 2.09 -4.10
N GLN A 160 -19.98 1.44 -3.69
CA GLN A 160 -19.47 0.21 -4.33
C GLN A 160 -20.14 -1.09 -3.83
N GLY A 161 -21.05 -1.04 -2.84
CA GLY A 161 -21.75 -2.22 -2.31
C GLY A 161 -20.81 -3.16 -1.54
N GLY A 162 -20.94 -3.22 -0.21
CA GLY A 162 -20.18 -4.12 0.64
C GLY A 162 -20.62 -5.58 0.56
#